data_AF-A0A086ZUX2-F1
#
_entry.id   AF-A0A086ZUX2-F1
#
_cell.length_a   1.000
_cell.length_b   1.000
_cell.length_c   1.000
_cell.angle_alpha   90.00
_cell.angle_beta   90.00
_cell.angle_gamma   90.00
#
_symmetry.space_group_name_H-M   'P 1'
#
loop_
_entity.id
_entity.type
_entity.pdbx_description
1 polymer ?
#
loop_
_entity_poly.entity_id
_entity_poly.type
_entity_poly.pdbx_seq_one_letter_code
_entity_poly.pdbx_strand_id
1 'polypeptide(L)'
;MGIALTKEESLAFEDLQIEQDAQTKTEIADVAAGIHASAESQAAADAYCAELDAHHAWNKCFSGYINAAGYGYTYEPTMAVTIDGWDAHKAFRELDHTAQMLVVVRAFQSGHDIDRESGRNFLKHRCGIIIHDNAPF
;
A
#
# COMPACT_ATOMS: atom_id res chain seq x y z
N MET A 1 -15.75 28.55 2.08
CA MET A 1 -15.73 29.19 0.75
C MET A 1 -14.70 28.39 -0.05
N GLY A 2 -15.14 27.43 -0.87
CA GLY A 2 -14.21 26.60 -1.64
C GLY A 2 -13.68 27.42 -2.80
N ILE A 3 -12.36 27.60 -2.86
CA ILE A 3 -11.70 28.22 -4.00
C ILE A 3 -11.79 27.18 -5.12
N ALA A 4 -12.57 27.45 -6.15
CA ALA A 4 -12.59 26.61 -7.35
C ALA A 4 -11.29 26.85 -8.10
N LEU A 5 -10.50 25.79 -8.31
CA LEU A 5 -9.32 25.83 -9.17
C LEU A 5 -9.74 26.28 -10.57
N THR A 6 -8.96 27.16 -11.17
CA THR A 6 -9.09 27.50 -12.59
C THR A 6 -8.79 26.27 -13.45
N LYS A 7 -9.27 26.25 -14.70
CA LYS A 7 -9.05 25.13 -15.61
C LYS A 7 -7.55 24.82 -15.82
N GLU A 8 -6.71 25.85 -15.80
CA GLU A 8 -5.25 25.72 -15.93
C GLU A 8 -4.63 25.11 -14.67
N GLU A 9 -5.09 25.49 -13.48
CA GLU A 9 -4.67 24.87 -12.22
C GLU A 9 -5.13 23.41 -12.11
N SER A 10 -6.34 23.07 -12.59
CA SER A 10 -6.82 21.69 -12.60
C SER A 10 -5.99 20.80 -13.54
N LEU A 11 -5.59 21.30 -14.71
CA LEU A 11 -4.73 20.56 -15.64
C LEU A 11 -3.32 20.37 -15.08
N ALA A 12 -2.74 21.42 -14.48
CA ALA A 12 -1.43 21.32 -13.83
C ALA A 12 -1.45 20.32 -12.65
N PHE A 13 -2.55 20.27 -11.90
CA PHE A 13 -2.73 19.30 -10.82
C PHE A 13 -2.83 17.86 -11.35
N GLU A 14 -3.56 17.63 -12.44
CA GLU A 14 -3.68 16.32 -13.08
C GLU A 14 -2.32 15.84 -13.64
N ASP A 15 -1.56 16.73 -14.30
CA ASP A 15 -0.22 16.42 -14.80
C ASP A 15 0.75 16.04 -13.65
N LEU A 16 0.70 16.78 -12.53
CA LEU A 16 1.50 16.46 -11.33
C LEU A 16 1.14 15.09 -10.74
N GLN A 17 -0.15 14.73 -10.69
CA GLN A 17 -0.57 13.41 -10.21
C GLN A 17 -0.07 12.28 -11.11
N ILE A 18 -0.08 12.48 -12.43
CA ILE A 18 0.43 11.51 -13.39
C ILE A 18 1.94 11.28 -13.21
N GLU A 19 2.72 12.36 -13.03
CA GLU A 19 4.16 12.29 -12.78
C GLU A 19 4.47 11.55 -11.47
N GLN A 20 3.73 11.83 -10.40
CA GLN A 20 3.88 11.17 -9.09
C GLN A 20 3.57 9.67 -9.15
N ASP A 21 2.50 9.30 -9.86
CA ASP A 21 2.13 7.90 -10.08
C ASP A 21 3.22 7.17 -10.88
N ALA A 22 3.84 7.85 -11.86
CA ALA A 22 4.95 7.29 -12.63
C ALA A 22 6.21 7.08 -11.76
N GLN A 23 6.53 8.03 -10.87
CA GLN A 23 7.65 7.89 -9.93
C GLN A 23 7.41 6.74 -8.95
N THR A 24 6.23 6.70 -8.32
CA THR A 24 5.86 5.63 -7.37
C THR A 24 5.96 4.26 -8.05
N LYS A 25 5.47 4.12 -9.28
CA LYS A 25 5.58 2.86 -10.05
C LYS A 25 7.03 2.46 -10.31
N THR A 26 7.91 3.42 -10.59
CA THR A 26 9.34 3.17 -10.81
C THR A 26 10.01 2.67 -9.53
N GLU A 27 9.81 3.36 -8.41
CA GLU A 27 10.40 2.97 -7.13
C GLU A 27 9.88 1.60 -6.65
N ILE A 28 8.60 1.29 -6.88
CA ILE A 28 8.04 -0.03 -6.60
C ILE A 28 8.63 -1.11 -7.52
N ALA A 29 8.91 -0.79 -8.79
CA ALA A 29 9.59 -1.72 -9.69
C ALA A 29 11.02 -2.02 -9.24
N ASP A 30 11.74 -1.02 -8.73
CA ASP A 30 13.09 -1.20 -8.16
C ASP A 30 13.04 -2.06 -6.89
N VAL A 31 12.04 -1.84 -6.02
CA VAL A 31 11.80 -2.73 -4.87
C VAL A 31 11.54 -4.16 -5.34
N ALA A 32 10.69 -4.35 -6.35
CA ALA A 32 10.38 -5.67 -6.89
C ALA A 32 11.65 -6.38 -7.42
N ALA A 33 12.53 -5.66 -8.11
CA ALA A 33 13.78 -6.20 -8.65
C ALA A 33 14.77 -6.66 -7.56
N GLY A 34 14.72 -6.02 -6.37
CA GLY A 34 15.54 -6.38 -5.22
C GLY A 34 15.02 -7.57 -4.38
N ILE A 35 13.80 -8.04 -4.63
CA ILE A 35 13.20 -9.13 -3.86
C ILE A 35 13.69 -10.49 -4.39
N HIS A 36 14.44 -11.21 -3.57
CA HIS A 36 14.83 -12.60 -3.82
C HIS A 36 13.91 -13.57 -3.07
N ALA A 37 12.76 -13.89 -3.66
CA ALA A 37 11.74 -14.72 -3.03
C ALA A 37 11.88 -16.22 -3.34
N SER A 38 11.68 -17.04 -2.31
CA SER A 38 11.48 -18.48 -2.48
C SER A 38 10.14 -18.76 -3.15
N ALA A 39 9.98 -19.97 -3.72
CA ALA A 39 8.69 -20.40 -4.27
C ALA A 39 7.58 -20.44 -3.19
N GLU A 40 7.94 -20.76 -1.95
CA GLU A 40 7.03 -20.76 -0.81
C GLU A 40 6.54 -19.35 -0.48
N SER A 41 7.45 -18.36 -0.42
CA SER A 41 7.09 -16.96 -0.15
C SER A 41 6.24 -16.37 -1.29
N GLN A 42 6.50 -16.76 -2.53
CA GLN A 42 5.65 -16.37 -3.66
C GLN A 42 4.24 -16.96 -3.52
N ALA A 43 4.14 -18.27 -3.26
CA ALA A 43 2.86 -18.94 -3.08
C ALA A 43 2.06 -18.38 -1.89
N ALA A 44 2.74 -18.08 -0.77
CA ALA A 44 2.11 -17.49 0.41
C ALA A 44 1.57 -16.08 0.11
N ALA A 45 2.35 -15.27 -0.61
CA ALA A 45 1.89 -13.95 -1.05
C ALA A 45 0.71 -14.05 -2.03
N ASP A 46 0.72 -15.03 -2.95
CA ASP A 46 -0.37 -15.24 -3.92
C ASP A 46 -1.66 -15.69 -3.22
N ALA A 47 -1.55 -16.63 -2.28
CA ALA A 47 -2.66 -17.08 -1.46
C ALA A 47 -3.25 -15.92 -0.65
N TYR A 48 -2.41 -15.09 -0.02
CA TYR A 48 -2.89 -13.93 0.72
C TYR A 48 -3.59 -12.90 -0.18
N CYS A 49 -3.07 -12.63 -1.39
CA CYS A 49 -3.75 -11.76 -2.35
C CYS A 49 -5.13 -12.33 -2.75
N ALA A 50 -5.27 -13.64 -2.91
CA ALA A 50 -6.56 -14.26 -3.18
C ALA A 50 -7.55 -14.13 -2.01
N GLU A 51 -7.08 -14.20 -0.76
CA GLU A 51 -7.89 -13.92 0.43
C GLU A 51 -8.34 -12.44 0.45
N LEU A 52 -7.46 -11.50 0.10
CA LEU A 52 -7.83 -10.07 -0.01
C LEU A 52 -8.93 -9.84 -1.04
N ASP A 53 -8.89 -10.53 -2.18
CA ASP A 53 -9.94 -10.51 -3.19
C ASP A 53 -11.25 -11.09 -2.64
N ALA A 54 -11.19 -12.26 -1.99
CA ALA A 54 -12.36 -12.96 -1.46
C ALA A 54 -13.07 -12.14 -0.37
N HIS A 55 -12.31 -11.44 0.46
CA HIS A 55 -12.83 -10.63 1.56
C HIS A 55 -13.02 -9.14 1.23
N HIS A 56 -12.75 -8.73 -0.02
CA HIS A 56 -12.78 -7.33 -0.46
C HIS A 56 -11.99 -6.39 0.47
N ALA A 57 -10.77 -6.80 0.82
CA ALA A 57 -10.01 -6.25 1.94
C ALA A 57 -8.69 -5.56 1.54
N TRP A 58 -8.51 -5.22 0.26
CA TRP A 58 -7.30 -4.57 -0.23
C TRP A 58 -6.99 -3.24 0.48
N ASN A 59 -8.01 -2.48 0.87
CA ASN A 59 -7.85 -1.26 1.66
C ASN A 59 -7.55 -1.50 3.16
N LYS A 60 -7.57 -2.76 3.62
CA LYS A 60 -7.41 -3.16 5.03
C LYS A 60 -6.10 -3.87 5.33
N CYS A 61 -5.45 -4.44 4.32
CA CYS A 61 -4.26 -5.29 4.48
C CYS A 61 -3.13 -4.63 5.28
N PHE A 62 -2.98 -3.30 5.15
CA PHE A 62 -1.94 -2.53 5.81
C PHE A 62 -2.44 -1.65 6.97
N SER A 63 -3.72 -1.71 7.37
CA SER A 63 -4.34 -0.78 8.34
C SER A 63 -3.71 -0.75 9.75
N GLY A 64 -2.74 -1.61 10.06
CA GLY A 64 -1.88 -1.48 11.24
C GLY A 64 -0.78 -0.41 11.14
N TYR A 65 -0.67 0.30 10.01
CA TYR A 65 0.37 1.30 9.70
C TYR A 65 -0.16 2.75 9.56
N ILE A 66 -1.33 3.07 10.15
CA ILE A 66 -1.92 4.42 10.18
C ILE A 66 -1.91 4.94 11.63
N ASN A 67 -1.65 6.23 11.87
CA ASN A 67 -1.94 6.85 13.17
C ASN A 67 -3.17 7.75 13.03
N ALA A 68 -3.81 8.13 14.13
CA ALA A 68 -5.02 8.97 14.11
C ALA A 68 -4.86 10.33 13.38
N ALA A 69 -3.63 10.72 13.02
CA ALA A 69 -3.28 11.91 12.27
C ALA A 69 -2.75 11.63 10.84
N GLY A 70 -2.68 10.37 10.39
CA GLY A 70 -2.21 9.97 9.06
C GLY A 70 -0.68 9.80 8.89
N TYR A 71 0.13 9.87 9.95
CA TYR A 71 1.59 10.00 9.86
C TYR A 71 2.42 8.91 10.57
N GLY A 72 1.88 7.74 10.92
CA GLY A 72 2.71 6.74 11.61
C GLY A 72 2.05 5.45 12.07
N TYR A 73 2.76 4.71 12.90
CA TYR A 73 2.45 3.34 13.32
C TYR A 73 1.43 3.37 14.46
N THR A 74 0.14 3.25 14.17
CA THR A 74 -0.83 2.87 15.20
C THR A 74 -1.60 1.66 14.73
N TYR A 75 -1.43 0.57 15.46
CA TYR A 75 -2.23 -0.63 15.24
C TYR A 75 -3.64 -0.37 15.75
N GLU A 76 -4.58 -0.12 14.83
CA GLU A 76 -6.02 -0.03 15.11
C GLU A 76 -6.67 -1.37 14.73
N PRO A 77 -6.79 -2.32 15.67
CA PRO A 77 -7.22 -3.70 15.38
C PRO A 77 -8.61 -3.79 14.75
N THR A 78 -9.47 -2.80 14.96
CA THR A 78 -10.85 -2.81 14.42
C THR A 78 -10.93 -2.42 12.95
N MET A 79 -9.96 -1.65 12.43
CA MET A 79 -9.99 -1.15 11.06
C MET A 79 -9.53 -2.21 10.04
N ALA A 80 -8.69 -3.13 10.48
CA ALA A 80 -8.16 -4.23 9.67
C ALA A 80 -9.15 -5.41 9.49
N VAL A 81 -10.21 -5.45 10.29
CA VAL A 81 -11.21 -6.52 10.25
C VAL A 81 -12.26 -6.21 9.18
N THR A 82 -12.59 -7.22 8.39
CA THR A 82 -13.61 -7.18 7.34
C THR A 82 -15.00 -7.43 7.93
N ILE A 83 -16.06 -7.19 7.15
CA ILE A 83 -17.45 -7.32 7.62
C ILE A 83 -17.77 -8.76 8.07
N ASP A 84 -17.15 -9.75 7.43
CA ASP A 84 -17.27 -11.17 7.74
C ASP A 84 -16.32 -11.66 8.84
N GLY A 85 -15.55 -10.75 9.45
CA GLY A 85 -14.75 -11.01 10.64
C GLY A 85 -13.33 -11.51 10.38
N TRP A 86 -12.86 -11.51 9.13
CA TRP A 86 -11.48 -11.83 8.80
C TRP A 86 -10.55 -10.65 9.12
N ASP A 87 -9.44 -10.92 9.80
CA ASP A 87 -8.45 -9.90 10.17
C ASP A 87 -7.31 -9.91 9.14
N ALA A 88 -7.41 -9.00 8.17
CA ALA A 88 -6.44 -8.89 7.07
C ALA A 88 -5.04 -8.55 7.60
N HIS A 89 -4.94 -7.67 8.61
CA HIS A 89 -3.63 -7.31 9.15
C HIS A 89 -2.99 -8.46 9.90
N LYS A 90 -3.76 -9.21 10.70
CA LYS A 90 -3.23 -10.40 11.37
C LYS A 90 -2.72 -11.42 10.36
N ALA A 91 -3.51 -11.74 9.34
CA ALA A 91 -3.10 -12.65 8.26
C ALA A 91 -1.84 -12.15 7.53
N PHE A 92 -1.73 -10.85 7.26
CA PHE A 92 -0.52 -10.24 6.70
C PHE A 92 0.71 -10.43 7.60
N ARG A 93 0.55 -10.29 8.92
CA ARG A 93 1.64 -10.42 9.90
C ARG A 93 2.14 -11.86 10.07
N GLU A 94 1.33 -12.85 9.72
CA GLU A 94 1.69 -14.27 9.73
C GLU A 94 2.55 -14.67 8.52
N LEU A 95 2.54 -13.88 7.44
CA LEU A 95 3.42 -14.06 6.30
C LEU A 95 4.89 -13.82 6.69
N ASP A 96 5.80 -14.51 6.00
CA ASP A 96 7.22 -14.20 6.07
C ASP A 96 7.51 -12.79 5.50
N HIS A 97 8.68 -12.25 5.85
CA HIS A 97 9.03 -10.88 5.46
C HIS A 97 9.05 -10.66 3.94
N THR A 98 9.52 -11.65 3.18
CA THR A 98 9.59 -11.58 1.73
C THR A 98 8.21 -11.67 1.11
N ALA A 99 7.34 -12.54 1.61
CA ALA A 99 5.94 -12.61 1.21
C ALA A 99 5.20 -11.28 1.49
N GLN A 100 5.45 -10.65 2.65
CA GLN A 100 4.90 -9.32 2.96
C GLN A 100 5.34 -8.26 1.92
N MET A 101 6.62 -8.24 1.53
CA MET A 101 7.13 -7.32 0.51
C MET A 101 6.49 -7.57 -0.86
N LEU A 102 6.31 -8.85 -1.25
CA LEU A 102 5.65 -9.20 -2.50
C LEU A 102 4.20 -8.74 -2.55
N VAL A 103 3.45 -8.88 -1.45
CA VAL A 103 2.07 -8.38 -1.34
C VAL A 103 2.02 -6.87 -1.56
N VAL A 104 2.95 -6.12 -0.96
CA VAL A 104 3.03 -4.66 -1.18
C VAL A 104 3.30 -4.34 -2.64
N VAL A 105 4.31 -4.95 -3.26
CA VAL A 105 4.61 -4.73 -4.69
C VAL A 105 3.38 -5.02 -5.56
N ARG A 106 2.70 -6.15 -5.32
CA ARG A 106 1.50 -6.54 -6.07
C ARG A 106 0.34 -5.57 -5.84
N ALA A 107 0.15 -5.11 -4.62
CA ALA A 107 -0.87 -4.11 -4.27
C ALA A 107 -0.65 -2.81 -5.08
N PHE A 108 0.59 -2.32 -5.15
CA PHE A 108 0.92 -1.11 -5.93
C PHE A 108 0.84 -1.32 -7.45
N GLN A 109 1.10 -2.53 -7.96
CA GLN A 109 1.07 -2.85 -9.39
C GLN A 109 -0.35 -3.12 -9.94
N SER A 110 -1.22 -3.71 -9.12
CA SER A 110 -2.56 -4.15 -9.51
C SER A 110 -3.58 -3.01 -9.63
N GLY A 111 -3.28 -1.82 -9.08
CA GLY A 111 -4.19 -0.68 -9.11
C GLY A 111 -5.45 -0.89 -8.28
N HIS A 112 -5.45 -1.87 -7.35
CA HIS A 112 -6.54 -2.04 -6.39
C HIS A 112 -6.69 -0.77 -5.52
N ASP A 113 -7.89 -0.62 -4.91
CA ASP A 113 -8.13 0.40 -3.88
C ASP A 113 -7.36 0.01 -2.61
N ILE A 114 -6.09 0.40 -2.61
CA ILE A 114 -5.12 0.09 -1.57
C ILE A 114 -4.91 1.31 -0.69
N ASP A 115 -4.68 1.05 0.58
CA ASP A 115 -4.15 2.08 1.48
C ASP A 115 -2.65 2.29 1.15
N ARG A 116 -2.41 3.14 0.14
CA ARG A 116 -1.06 3.46 -0.36
C ARG A 116 -0.16 4.00 0.74
N GLU A 117 -0.71 4.82 1.63
CA GLU A 117 0.05 5.42 2.74
C GLU A 117 0.49 4.36 3.75
N SER A 118 -0.38 3.43 4.10
CA SER A 118 0.02 2.30 4.94
C SER A 118 1.03 1.38 4.26
N GLY A 119 0.90 1.14 2.95
CA GLY A 119 1.89 0.39 2.18
C GLY A 119 3.27 1.06 2.16
N ARG A 120 3.31 2.39 1.98
CA ARG A 120 4.54 3.20 2.08
C ARG A 120 5.13 3.18 3.48
N ASN A 121 4.29 3.31 4.51
CA ASN A 121 4.73 3.24 5.90
C ASN A 121 5.34 1.88 6.21
N PHE A 122 4.71 0.77 5.79
CA PHE A 122 5.31 -0.57 5.90
C PHE A 122 6.71 -0.62 5.30
N LEU A 123 6.89 -0.18 4.04
CA LEU A 123 8.20 -0.16 3.40
C LEU A 123 9.20 0.68 4.20
N LYS A 124 8.78 1.86 4.68
CA LYS A 124 9.64 2.79 5.39
C LYS A 124 10.16 2.24 6.71
N HIS A 125 9.30 1.82 7.65
CA HIS A 125 9.80 1.43 8.98
C HIS A 125 9.91 -0.07 9.19
N ARG A 126 9.36 -0.92 8.30
CA ARG A 126 9.61 -2.37 8.36
C ARG A 126 10.73 -2.81 7.44
N CYS A 127 10.88 -2.20 6.27
CA CYS A 127 11.92 -2.58 5.29
C CYS A 127 13.06 -1.55 5.20
N GLY A 128 12.92 -0.34 5.78
CA GLY A 128 13.91 0.73 5.63
C GLY A 128 13.91 1.38 4.25
N ILE A 129 12.86 1.17 3.44
CA ILE A 129 12.74 1.63 2.06
C ILE A 129 11.78 2.81 2.02
N ILE A 130 12.25 3.96 1.57
CA ILE A 130 11.42 5.17 1.45
C ILE A 130 10.96 5.29 0.01
N ILE A 131 9.64 5.16 -0.19
CA ILE A 131 8.99 5.55 -1.45
C ILE A 131 8.61 7.02 -1.32
N HIS A 132 9.06 7.85 -2.25
CA HIS A 132 8.83 9.29 -2.20
C HIS A 132 7.44 9.60 -2.75
N ASP A 133 6.58 10.15 -1.89
CA ASP A 133 5.42 10.89 -2.34
C ASP A 133 5.80 12.38 -2.34
N ASN A 134 5.74 13.02 -3.50
CA ASN A 134 6.02 14.44 -3.63
C ASN A 134 4.70 15.20 -3.51
N ALA A 135 3.96 14.97 -2.42
CA ALA A 135 2.68 15.64 -2.19
C ALA A 135 2.91 17.15 -2.01
N PRO A 136 2.33 18.01 -2.86
CA PRO A 136 2.26 19.44 -2.56
C PRO A 136 1.27 19.62 -1.41
N PHE A 137 1.72 20.31 -0.36
CA PHE A 137 0.90 20.77 0.77
C PHE A 137 -0.23 21.70 0.31
#